data_AF-A0A352NNK9-F1
#
_entry.id   AF-A0A352NNK9-F1
#
_cell.length_a   1.000
_cell.length_b   1.000
_cell.length_c   1.000
_cell.angle_alpha   90.00
_cell.angle_beta   90.00
_cell.angle_gamma   90.00
#
_symmetry.space_group_name_H-M   'P 1'
#
loop_
_entity.id
_entity.type
_entity.pdbx_description
1 polymer ?
#
loop_
_entity_poly.entity_id
_entity_poly.type
_entity_poly.pdbx_seq_one_letter_code
_entity_poly.pdbx_strand_id
1 'polypeptide(L)'
;MFNAFAKATVTKDNASILSKAVQELSNLDVLVGIPEDTAERKDQKDDKINNAELAYIHTHGVRSLPMRKEMEESIKKGKTYGKALQMYIKEHGSPLWHVPPRPIIEPAIEDEVNREIIVDDLKKAAEAALDGDERKTRDELTKAGLDAQNMVRDWFENPKNEWPPNAEATIKQKGSDMPLIDTGELRKSITYVIRNKGEAND
;
A
#
# COMPACT_ATOMS: atom_id res chain seq x y z
N MET A 1 -53.25 -36.49 22.50
CA MET A 1 -52.37 -37.52 21.93
C MET A 1 -51.10 -36.83 21.41
N PHE A 2 -49.96 -37.38 21.82
CA PHE A 2 -48.54 -37.09 21.56
C PHE A 2 -48.08 -35.94 20.66
N ASN A 3 -47.34 -35.00 21.27
CA ASN A 3 -46.41 -34.06 20.64
C ASN A 3 -45.20 -34.82 20.08
N ALA A 4 -44.99 -34.78 18.77
CA ALA A 4 -43.79 -35.29 18.13
C ALA A 4 -42.65 -34.26 18.25
N PHE A 5 -41.81 -34.40 19.28
CA PHE A 5 -40.53 -33.68 19.34
C PHE A 5 -39.54 -34.40 18.43
N ALA A 6 -39.24 -33.82 17.26
CA ALA A 6 -38.17 -34.30 16.41
C ALA A 6 -36.83 -34.13 17.14
N LYS A 7 -36.14 -35.24 17.41
CA LYS A 7 -34.82 -35.25 18.06
C LYS A 7 -33.76 -34.92 17.02
N ALA A 8 -33.55 -33.64 16.76
CA ALA A 8 -32.40 -33.19 15.98
C ALA A 8 -31.13 -33.61 16.74
N THR A 9 -30.35 -34.50 16.14
CA THR A 9 -29.08 -34.96 16.72
C THR A 9 -27.98 -34.25 15.94
N VAL A 10 -27.15 -33.46 16.62
CA VAL A 10 -26.01 -32.80 15.99
C VAL A 10 -25.03 -33.89 15.55
N THR A 11 -24.94 -34.14 14.25
CA THR A 11 -24.09 -35.20 13.70
C THR A 11 -22.62 -34.77 13.63
N LYS A 12 -22.34 -33.46 13.54
CA LYS A 12 -20.99 -32.88 13.56
C LYS A 12 -21.05 -31.40 13.95
N ASP A 13 -20.32 -31.02 15.00
CA ASP A 13 -20.18 -29.62 15.42
C ASP A 13 -18.82 -29.09 14.94
N ASN A 14 -18.86 -28.15 13.99
CA ASN A 14 -17.68 -27.50 13.43
C ASN A 14 -17.59 -26.01 13.85
N ALA A 15 -18.41 -25.54 14.80
CA ALA A 15 -18.44 -24.13 15.18
C ALA A 15 -17.10 -23.64 15.73
N SER A 16 -16.38 -24.50 16.46
CA SER A 16 -15.04 -24.21 16.99
C SER A 16 -13.99 -24.07 15.88
N ILE A 17 -14.06 -24.92 14.86
CA ILE A 17 -13.17 -24.88 13.68
C ILE A 17 -13.41 -23.59 12.91
N LEU A 18 -14.68 -23.26 12.66
CA LEU A 18 -15.07 -22.03 11.97
C LEU A 18 -14.62 -20.79 12.74
N SER A 19 -14.84 -20.75 14.06
CA SER A 19 -14.40 -19.63 14.89
C SER A 19 -12.88 -19.45 14.88
N LYS A 20 -12.12 -20.56 14.87
CA LYS A 20 -10.66 -20.53 14.81
C LYS A 20 -10.17 -20.03 13.45
N ALA A 21 -10.72 -20.56 12.35
CA ALA A 21 -10.39 -20.14 10.99
C ALA A 21 -10.68 -18.65 10.75
N VAL A 22 -11.82 -18.15 11.23
CA VAL A 22 -12.17 -16.72 11.13
C VAL A 22 -11.22 -15.87 11.97
N GLN A 23 -10.84 -16.30 13.17
CA GLN A 23 -9.87 -15.59 14.01
C GLN A 23 -8.48 -15.53 13.36
N GLU A 24 -7.98 -16.65 12.85
CA GLU A 24 -6.68 -16.73 12.17
C GLU A 24 -6.66 -15.85 10.91
N LEU A 25 -7.69 -15.92 10.08
CA LEU A 25 -7.80 -15.06 8.89
C LEU A 25 -7.91 -13.59 9.27
N SER A 26 -8.67 -13.24 10.33
CA SER A 26 -8.80 -11.86 10.79
C SER A 26 -7.51 -11.27 11.35
N ASN A 27 -6.58 -12.15 11.73
CA ASN A 27 -5.27 -11.79 12.23
C ASN A 27 -4.23 -11.73 11.11
N LEU A 28 -4.49 -12.18 9.88
CA LEU A 28 -3.50 -12.12 8.80
C LEU A 28 -3.75 -10.91 7.90
N ASP A 29 -2.74 -10.05 7.77
CA ASP A 29 -2.76 -8.92 6.84
C ASP A 29 -1.76 -9.17 5.70
N VAL A 30 -2.21 -8.96 4.45
CA VAL A 30 -1.34 -8.85 3.27
C VAL A 30 -1.06 -7.38 3.03
N LEU A 31 0.20 -6.99 3.13
CA LEU A 31 0.62 -5.60 3.04
C LEU A 31 1.58 -5.42 1.88
N VAL A 32 1.43 -4.31 1.15
CA VAL A 32 2.29 -3.96 0.03
C VAL A 32 2.95 -2.61 0.30
N GLY A 33 4.26 -2.54 0.10
CA GLY A 33 5.02 -1.33 0.31
C GLY A 33 6.53 -1.55 0.21
N ILE A 34 7.29 -0.72 0.90
CA ILE A 34 8.75 -0.81 0.97
C ILE A 34 9.09 -1.03 2.45
N PRO A 35 9.36 -2.27 2.87
CA PRO A 35 9.80 -2.59 4.23
C PRO A 35 11.12 -1.87 4.55
N GLU A 36 11.24 -1.36 5.78
CA GLU A 36 12.38 -0.53 6.20
C GLU A 36 13.70 -1.31 6.19
N ASP A 37 13.67 -2.58 6.59
CA ASP A 37 14.78 -3.54 6.58
C ASP A 37 15.35 -3.80 5.17
N THR A 38 14.57 -3.56 4.12
CA THR A 38 14.96 -3.73 2.71
C THR A 38 14.97 -2.41 1.94
N ALA A 39 14.79 -1.27 2.62
CA ALA A 39 14.70 0.04 2.00
C ALA A 39 16.07 0.63 1.60
N GLU A 40 17.18 0.04 2.06
CA GLU A 40 18.53 0.52 1.80
C GLU A 40 18.90 0.48 0.31
N ARG A 41 19.63 1.52 -0.14
CA ARG A 41 20.11 1.64 -1.52
C ARG A 41 21.58 1.23 -1.58
N LYS A 42 21.86 0.10 -2.26
CA LYS A 42 23.21 -0.51 -2.36
C LYS A 42 24.29 0.44 -2.93
N ASP A 43 23.88 1.45 -3.69
CA ASP A 43 24.80 2.27 -4.49
C ASP A 43 25.12 3.63 -3.85
N GLN A 44 24.67 3.91 -2.62
CA GLN A 44 24.88 5.22 -1.99
C GLN A 44 25.55 5.09 -0.60
N LYS A 45 26.85 5.40 -0.55
CA LYS A 45 27.55 5.72 0.69
C LYS A 45 27.12 7.11 1.18
N ASP A 46 26.89 7.22 2.48
CA ASP A 46 26.53 8.40 3.28
C ASP A 46 25.06 8.88 3.19
N ASP A 47 24.38 8.88 4.36
CA ASP A 47 23.32 9.80 4.81
C ASP A 47 22.26 10.24 3.78
N LYS A 48 21.84 9.34 2.88
CA LYS A 48 20.87 9.65 1.84
C LYS A 48 19.57 8.89 2.04
N ILE A 49 18.50 9.61 1.77
CA ILE A 49 17.09 9.19 1.77
C ILE A 49 16.96 7.75 1.21
N ASN A 50 16.42 6.84 2.01
CA ASN A 50 16.19 5.44 1.63
C ASN A 50 14.97 5.30 0.70
N ASN A 51 14.70 4.10 0.15
CA ASN A 51 13.61 3.91 -0.80
C ASN A 51 12.21 4.14 -0.19
N ALA A 52 12.02 3.80 1.09
CA ALA A 52 10.76 4.01 1.80
C ALA A 52 10.48 5.52 2.00
N GLU A 53 11.49 6.25 2.47
CA GLU A 53 11.44 7.71 2.61
C GLU A 53 11.24 8.41 1.25
N LEU A 54 11.89 7.89 0.19
CA LEU A 54 11.75 8.40 -1.16
C LEU A 54 10.31 8.19 -1.68
N ALA A 55 9.73 7.00 -1.49
CA ALA A 55 8.33 6.74 -1.84
C ALA A 55 7.36 7.62 -1.05
N TYR A 56 7.64 7.82 0.24
CA TYR A 56 6.84 8.72 1.09
C TYR A 56 6.88 10.16 0.57
N ILE A 57 8.07 10.67 0.25
CA ILE A 57 8.27 11.99 -0.34
C ILE A 57 7.55 12.12 -1.69
N HIS A 58 7.60 11.09 -2.55
CA HIS A 58 6.91 11.14 -3.83
C HIS A 58 5.39 11.05 -3.69
N THR A 59 4.89 10.34 -2.69
CA THR A 59 3.45 10.27 -2.41
C THR A 59 2.89 11.60 -1.90
N HIS A 60 3.66 12.33 -1.07
CA HIS A 60 3.17 13.53 -0.37
C HIS A 60 3.76 14.87 -0.87
N GLY A 61 4.83 14.84 -1.66
CA GLY A 61 5.61 16.01 -2.12
C GLY A 61 6.49 16.68 -1.04
N VAL A 62 7.40 17.60 -1.44
CA VAL A 62 8.32 18.42 -0.56
C VAL A 62 8.04 19.95 -0.35
N ARG A 63 7.68 20.43 0.87
CA ARG A 63 6.97 21.74 1.08
C ARG A 63 7.84 23.00 0.99
N SER A 64 7.38 24.09 0.34
CA SER A 64 8.11 25.37 0.19
C SER A 64 8.32 26.16 1.46
N LEU A 65 9.32 27.04 1.42
CA LEU A 65 9.57 28.03 2.45
C LEU A 65 8.40 29.02 2.65
N PRO A 66 7.81 29.63 1.59
CA PRO A 66 6.61 30.47 1.75
C PRO A 66 5.46 29.72 2.44
N MET A 67 5.18 28.49 2.02
CA MET A 67 4.09 27.67 2.55
C MET A 67 4.37 27.26 4.00
N ARG A 68 5.60 26.87 4.33
CA ARG A 68 6.03 26.59 5.71
C ARG A 68 5.81 27.80 6.62
N LYS A 69 6.13 29.02 6.15
CA LYS A 69 5.91 30.28 6.90
C LYS A 69 4.44 30.59 7.12
N GLU A 70 3.60 30.44 6.09
CA GLU A 70 2.14 30.64 6.20
C GLU A 70 1.49 29.62 7.15
N MET A 71 2.01 28.39 7.17
CA MET A 71 1.54 27.33 8.07
C MET A 71 2.06 27.44 9.50
N GLU A 72 3.22 28.08 9.71
CA GLU A 72 3.92 28.15 11.01
C GLU A 72 3.02 28.75 12.11
N GLU A 73 2.21 29.73 11.77
CA GLU A 73 1.31 30.39 12.71
C GLU A 73 0.12 29.50 13.11
N SER A 74 -0.40 28.69 12.18
CA SER A 74 -1.48 27.72 12.45
C SER A 74 -0.97 26.52 13.26
N ILE A 75 0.26 26.07 12.99
CA ILE A 75 0.94 25.00 13.71
C ILE A 75 1.27 25.43 15.14
N LYS A 76 1.80 26.64 15.35
CA LYS A 76 2.06 27.20 16.70
C LYS A 76 0.78 27.33 17.53
N LYS A 77 -0.37 27.53 16.89
CA LYS A 77 -1.69 27.61 17.54
C LYS A 77 -2.32 26.22 17.79
N GLY A 78 -1.61 25.13 17.55
CA GLY A 78 -2.06 23.76 17.80
C GLY A 78 -3.20 23.31 16.88
N LYS A 79 -3.50 24.05 15.80
CA LYS A 79 -4.55 23.68 14.85
C LYS A 79 -4.00 22.66 13.85
N THR A 80 -4.52 21.45 13.90
CA THR A 80 -4.33 20.47 12.82
C THR A 80 -5.15 20.88 11.58
N TYR A 81 -4.65 20.48 10.40
CA TYR A 81 -4.98 20.93 9.05
C TYR A 81 -6.43 21.42 8.79
N GLY A 82 -6.57 22.60 8.19
CA GLY A 82 -7.85 23.07 7.62
C GLY A 82 -8.12 22.49 6.22
N LYS A 83 -9.39 22.25 5.86
CA LYS A 83 -9.81 21.66 4.55
C LYS A 83 -9.20 22.34 3.31
N ALA A 84 -9.00 23.66 3.35
CA ALA A 84 -8.37 24.41 2.25
C ALA A 84 -6.90 24.02 2.03
N LEU A 85 -6.17 23.70 3.10
CA LEU A 85 -4.77 23.26 3.02
C LEU A 85 -4.66 21.81 2.53
N GLN A 86 -5.64 20.96 2.85
CA GLN A 86 -5.73 19.62 2.25
C GLN A 86 -5.98 19.71 0.74
N MET A 87 -6.88 20.60 0.29
CA MET A 87 -7.10 20.84 -1.15
C MET A 87 -5.84 21.39 -1.83
N TYR A 88 -5.17 22.40 -1.25
CA TYR A 88 -3.98 23.02 -1.83
C TYR A 88 -2.79 22.04 -1.94
N ILE A 89 -2.52 21.24 -0.90
CA ILE A 89 -1.47 20.21 -0.94
C ILE A 89 -1.80 19.12 -1.97
N LYS A 90 -3.08 18.74 -2.08
CA LYS A 90 -3.57 17.78 -3.09
C LYS A 90 -3.38 18.31 -4.51
N GLU A 91 -3.58 19.61 -4.72
CA GLU A 91 -3.59 20.21 -6.06
C GLU A 91 -2.22 20.67 -6.55
N HIS A 92 -1.32 21.11 -5.67
CA HIS A 92 -0.09 21.79 -6.07
C HIS A 92 1.19 21.10 -5.60
N GLY A 93 1.05 20.05 -4.79
CA GLY A 93 2.17 19.49 -4.08
C GLY A 93 2.90 20.57 -3.31
N SER A 94 4.22 20.58 -3.44
CA SER A 94 5.03 20.97 -2.33
C SER A 94 6.14 21.89 -2.86
N PRO A 95 6.09 23.20 -2.55
CA PRO A 95 6.75 24.18 -3.41
C PRO A 95 8.25 24.47 -3.13
N LEU A 96 9.02 23.64 -2.40
CA LEU A 96 10.47 23.88 -2.20
C LEU A 96 11.31 23.37 -3.37
N TRP A 97 10.82 22.33 -4.05
CA TRP A 97 11.57 21.61 -5.08
C TRP A 97 10.81 21.45 -6.41
N HIS A 98 9.61 22.03 -6.55
CA HIS A 98 8.74 21.86 -7.73
C HIS A 98 8.57 20.38 -8.14
N VAL A 99 8.62 19.46 -7.17
CA VAL A 99 8.36 18.03 -7.41
C VAL A 99 6.89 17.80 -7.11
N PRO A 100 6.04 17.62 -8.13
CA PRO A 100 4.64 17.29 -7.90
C PRO A 100 4.52 15.89 -7.27
N PRO A 101 3.44 15.62 -6.52
CA PRO A 101 3.16 14.30 -5.98
C PRO A 101 2.97 13.31 -7.12
N ARG A 102 3.50 12.10 -6.93
CA ARG A 102 3.39 10.96 -7.83
C ARG A 102 3.08 9.73 -6.98
N PRO A 103 1.83 9.63 -6.47
CA PRO A 103 1.42 8.53 -5.60
C PRO A 103 1.43 7.21 -6.36
N ILE A 104 1.90 6.15 -5.70
CA ILE A 104 2.23 4.87 -6.36
C ILE A 104 1.40 3.73 -5.79
N ILE A 105 1.39 3.57 -4.46
CA ILE A 105 0.83 2.38 -3.81
C ILE A 105 -0.70 2.44 -3.79
N GLU A 106 -1.26 3.42 -3.08
CA GLU A 106 -2.71 3.61 -2.92
C GLU A 106 -3.46 3.64 -4.26
N PRO A 107 -3.13 4.50 -5.23
CA PRO A 107 -3.87 4.55 -6.49
C PRO A 107 -3.78 3.26 -7.31
N ALA A 108 -2.67 2.52 -7.20
CA ALA A 108 -2.55 1.22 -7.87
C ALA A 108 -3.44 0.15 -7.25
N ILE A 109 -3.58 0.14 -5.92
CA ILE A 109 -4.44 -0.81 -5.20
C ILE A 109 -5.92 -0.42 -5.33
N GLU A 110 -6.23 0.88 -5.37
CA GLU A 110 -7.59 1.39 -5.49
C GLU A 110 -8.11 1.42 -6.93
N ASP A 111 -7.25 1.27 -7.95
CA ASP A 111 -7.70 1.11 -9.34
C ASP A 111 -8.71 -0.04 -9.43
N GLU A 112 -9.85 0.23 -10.08
CA GLU A 112 -11.02 -0.66 -10.06
C GLU A 112 -10.68 -2.10 -10.49
N VAL A 113 -9.87 -2.24 -11.54
CA VAL A 113 -9.47 -3.53 -12.10
C VAL A 113 -8.53 -4.26 -11.14
N ASN A 114 -7.54 -3.56 -10.60
CA ASN A 114 -6.57 -4.13 -9.67
C ASN A 114 -7.26 -4.57 -8.37
N ARG A 115 -8.14 -3.72 -7.83
CA ARG A 115 -8.91 -3.98 -6.62
C ARG A 115 -9.78 -5.22 -6.77
N GLU A 116 -10.43 -5.40 -7.92
CA GLU A 116 -11.26 -6.58 -8.17
C GLU A 116 -10.44 -7.88 -8.11
N ILE A 117 -9.27 -7.91 -8.74
CA ILE A 117 -8.36 -9.06 -8.74
C ILE A 117 -7.87 -9.37 -7.31
N ILE A 118 -7.44 -8.33 -6.57
CA ILE A 118 -6.98 -8.50 -5.19
C ILE A 118 -8.11 -9.04 -4.29
N VAL A 119 -9.32 -8.51 -4.43
CA VAL A 119 -10.50 -8.97 -3.66
C VAL A 119 -10.84 -10.42 -3.99
N ASP A 120 -10.75 -10.84 -5.26
CA ASP A 120 -11.01 -12.22 -5.67
C ASP A 120 -9.98 -13.19 -5.05
N ASP A 121 -8.70 -12.83 -5.02
CA ASP A 121 -7.66 -13.66 -4.41
C ASP A 121 -7.79 -13.72 -2.88
N LEU A 122 -8.10 -12.60 -2.23
CA LEU A 122 -8.42 -12.59 -0.80
C LEU A 122 -9.67 -13.41 -0.47
N LYS A 123 -10.66 -13.43 -1.37
CA LYS A 123 -11.85 -14.27 -1.23
C LYS A 123 -11.49 -15.76 -1.30
N LYS A 124 -10.64 -16.17 -2.23
CA LYS A 124 -10.16 -17.57 -2.31
C LYS A 124 -9.37 -17.98 -1.08
N ALA A 125 -8.53 -17.09 -0.56
CA ALA A 125 -7.82 -17.30 0.69
C ALA A 125 -8.81 -17.50 1.86
N ALA A 126 -9.86 -16.68 1.92
CA ALA A 126 -10.90 -16.82 2.93
C ALA A 126 -11.66 -18.15 2.81
N GLU A 127 -12.05 -18.56 1.60
CA GLU A 127 -12.69 -19.86 1.34
C GLU A 127 -11.80 -21.03 1.78
N ALA A 128 -10.50 -20.99 1.42
CA ALA A 128 -9.54 -22.01 1.85
C ALA A 128 -9.37 -22.08 3.37
N ALA A 129 -9.39 -20.93 4.05
CA ALA A 129 -9.30 -20.87 5.50
C ALA A 129 -10.53 -21.50 6.16
N LEU A 130 -11.72 -21.25 5.61
CA LEU A 130 -12.98 -21.83 6.10
C LEU A 130 -13.02 -23.36 5.94
N ASP A 131 -12.35 -23.89 4.92
CA ASP A 131 -12.17 -25.32 4.70
C ASP A 131 -11.08 -25.94 5.60
N GLY A 132 -10.34 -25.11 6.35
CA GLY A 132 -9.22 -25.54 7.20
C GLY A 132 -7.96 -25.92 6.41
N ASP A 133 -7.86 -25.49 5.14
CA ASP A 133 -6.69 -25.73 4.30
C ASP A 133 -5.68 -24.58 4.49
N GLU A 134 -4.88 -24.68 5.56
CA GLU A 134 -3.86 -23.69 5.90
C GLU A 134 -2.85 -23.46 4.77
N ARG A 135 -2.50 -24.53 4.03
CA ARG A 135 -1.54 -24.45 2.93
C ARG A 135 -2.13 -23.62 1.80
N LYS A 136 -3.32 -23.97 1.33
CA LYS A 136 -4.01 -23.24 0.27
C LYS A 136 -4.32 -21.81 0.68
N THR A 137 -4.69 -21.58 1.95
CA THR A 137 -4.87 -20.23 2.49
C THR A 137 -3.61 -19.39 2.30
N ARG A 138 -2.45 -19.93 2.70
CA ARG A 138 -1.17 -19.22 2.54
C ARG A 138 -0.81 -19.01 1.08
N ASP A 139 -1.07 -19.98 0.21
CA ASP A 139 -0.81 -19.88 -1.23
C ASP A 139 -1.65 -18.75 -1.87
N GLU A 140 -2.94 -18.66 -1.55
CA GLU A 140 -3.82 -17.60 -2.07
C GLU A 140 -3.47 -16.22 -1.49
N LEU A 141 -3.07 -16.11 -0.21
CA LEU A 141 -2.55 -14.86 0.35
C LEU A 141 -1.24 -14.42 -0.31
N THR A 142 -0.36 -15.38 -0.61
CA THR A 142 0.91 -15.16 -1.33
C THR A 142 0.62 -14.65 -2.74
N LYS A 143 -0.38 -15.23 -3.41
CA LYS A 143 -0.83 -14.79 -4.72
C LYS A 143 -1.36 -13.35 -4.67
N ALA A 144 -2.27 -13.04 -3.73
CA ALA A 144 -2.79 -11.69 -3.54
C ALA A 144 -1.67 -10.67 -3.33
N GLY A 145 -0.68 -11.00 -2.50
CA GLY A 145 0.48 -10.15 -2.26
C GLY A 145 1.36 -9.95 -3.50
N LEU A 146 1.61 -11.02 -4.25
CA LEU A 146 2.40 -10.96 -5.48
C LEU A 146 1.72 -10.11 -6.56
N ASP A 147 0.41 -10.31 -6.76
CA ASP A 147 -0.37 -9.56 -7.74
C ASP A 147 -0.42 -8.08 -7.34
N ALA A 148 -0.73 -7.77 -6.08
CA ALA A 148 -0.75 -6.41 -5.59
C ALA A 148 0.63 -5.71 -5.69
N GLN A 149 1.72 -6.40 -5.36
CA GLN A 149 3.09 -5.89 -5.55
C GLN A 149 3.35 -5.56 -7.03
N ASN A 150 2.99 -6.46 -7.95
CA ASN A 150 3.24 -6.26 -9.37
C ASN A 150 2.38 -5.12 -9.93
N MET A 151 1.11 -5.01 -9.51
CA MET A 151 0.24 -3.89 -9.87
C MET A 151 0.82 -2.54 -9.46
N VAL A 152 1.35 -2.44 -8.23
CA VAL A 152 2.04 -1.22 -7.76
C VAL A 152 3.31 -0.95 -8.58
N ARG A 153 4.07 -1.98 -8.93
CA ARG A 153 5.25 -1.83 -9.79
C ARG A 153 4.89 -1.35 -11.20
N ASP A 154 3.79 -1.84 -11.75
CA ASP A 154 3.33 -1.50 -13.09
C ASP A 154 2.69 -0.10 -13.13
N TRP A 155 2.23 0.39 -11.98
CA TRP A 155 1.69 1.75 -11.86
C TRP A 155 2.66 2.85 -12.29
N PHE A 156 3.98 2.61 -12.22
CA PHE A 156 4.99 3.56 -12.68
C PHE A 156 4.88 3.88 -14.18
N GLU A 157 4.36 2.95 -14.97
CA GLU A 157 4.25 3.04 -16.42
C GLU A 157 2.77 3.09 -16.87
N ASN A 158 1.84 2.98 -15.92
CA ASN A 158 0.41 2.96 -16.18
C ASN A 158 -0.10 4.36 -16.55
N PRO A 159 -0.74 4.56 -17.71
CA PRO A 159 -1.25 5.87 -18.12
C PRO A 159 -2.31 6.45 -17.17
N LYS A 160 -3.01 5.61 -16.39
CA LYS A 160 -3.98 6.05 -15.38
C LYS A 160 -3.34 6.76 -14.18
N ASN A 161 -2.02 6.71 -14.04
CA ASN A 161 -1.33 7.41 -12.96
C ASN A 161 -1.42 8.95 -13.10
N GLU A 162 -1.66 9.45 -14.33
CA GLU A 162 -1.82 10.87 -14.67
C GLU A 162 -0.72 11.76 -14.07
N TRP A 163 0.49 11.21 -13.89
CA TRP A 163 1.58 11.94 -13.26
C TRP A 163 2.06 13.09 -14.17
N PRO A 164 2.34 14.28 -13.60
CA PRO A 164 2.99 15.32 -14.37
C PRO A 164 4.34 14.86 -14.91
N PRO A 165 4.66 15.19 -16.18
CA PRO A 165 5.91 14.79 -16.80
C PRO A 165 7.12 15.35 -16.03
N ASN A 166 8.29 14.78 -16.26
CA ASN A 166 9.53 15.37 -15.78
C ASN A 166 9.80 16.71 -16.45
N ALA A 167 10.45 17.64 -15.74
CA ALA A 167 10.90 18.90 -16.35
C ALA A 167 11.96 18.61 -17.43
N GLU A 168 12.01 19.41 -18.50
CA GLU A 168 12.94 19.19 -19.63
C GLU A 168 14.40 19.06 -19.19
N ALA A 169 14.83 19.85 -18.19
CA ALA A 169 16.19 19.77 -17.65
C ALA A 169 16.47 18.41 -17.02
N THR A 170 15.49 17.86 -16.29
CA THR A 170 15.57 16.51 -15.71
C THR A 170 15.61 15.45 -16.81
N ILE A 171 14.79 15.58 -17.85
CA ILE A 171 14.79 14.65 -18.99
C ILE A 171 16.16 14.64 -19.68
N LYS A 172 16.76 15.82 -19.92
CA LYS A 172 18.09 15.95 -20.52
C LYS A 172 19.19 15.34 -19.64
N GLN A 173 19.11 15.54 -18.33
CA GLN A 173 20.09 14.99 -17.38
C GLN A 173 19.98 13.48 -17.24
N LYS A 174 18.74 12.97 -17.19
CA LYS A 174 18.43 11.56 -16.97
C LYS A 174 18.53 10.72 -18.24
N GLY A 175 18.27 11.32 -19.40
CA GLY A 175 18.13 10.61 -20.68
C GLY A 175 16.78 9.88 -20.85
N SER A 176 15.80 10.15 -19.99
CA SER A 176 14.47 9.53 -20.03
C SER A 176 13.40 10.51 -19.51
N ASP A 177 12.22 10.47 -20.10
CA ASP A 177 11.03 11.23 -19.72
C ASP A 177 10.19 10.58 -18.63
N MET A 178 10.36 9.27 -18.40
CA MET A 178 9.62 8.48 -17.42
C MET A 178 9.83 9.03 -15.99
N PRO A 179 8.79 9.47 -15.26
CA PRO A 179 8.94 9.86 -13.87
C PRO A 179 9.31 8.68 -12.97
N LEU A 180 10.07 8.95 -11.89
CA LEU A 180 10.45 7.98 -10.83
C LEU A 180 11.27 6.73 -11.25
N ILE A 181 11.49 6.48 -12.53
CA ILE A 181 12.26 5.32 -13.01
C ILE A 181 13.67 5.74 -13.47
N ASP A 182 14.61 5.91 -12.56
CA ASP A 182 16.03 6.17 -12.92
C ASP A 182 16.77 4.85 -13.20
N THR A 183 17.17 4.15 -12.13
CA THR A 183 17.74 2.81 -12.20
C THR A 183 16.69 1.70 -12.07
N GLY A 184 15.45 2.07 -11.75
CA GLY A 184 14.38 1.15 -11.39
C GLY A 184 14.45 0.59 -9.95
N GLU A 185 15.45 0.98 -9.15
CA GLU A 185 15.62 0.45 -7.78
C GLU A 185 14.41 0.75 -6.87
N LEU A 186 13.80 1.94 -6.99
CA LEU A 186 12.57 2.26 -6.26
C LEU A 186 11.44 1.28 -6.61
N ARG A 187 11.20 1.03 -7.91
CA ARG A 187 10.20 0.05 -8.38
C ARG A 187 10.51 -1.35 -7.84
N LYS A 188 11.77 -1.78 -7.87
CA LYS A 188 12.19 -3.10 -7.35
C LYS A 188 12.01 -3.25 -5.84
N SER A 189 12.19 -2.17 -5.07
CA SER A 189 12.07 -2.18 -3.61
C SER A 189 10.64 -2.39 -3.10
N ILE A 190 9.64 -2.24 -3.99
CA ILE A 190 8.24 -2.50 -3.65
C ILE A 190 8.05 -4.01 -3.55
N THR A 191 7.64 -4.48 -2.38
CA THR A 191 7.37 -5.88 -2.08
C THR A 191 6.07 -6.03 -1.30
N TYR A 192 5.60 -7.27 -1.14
CA TYR A 192 4.57 -7.60 -0.17
C TYR A 192 5.14 -8.32 1.05
N VAL A 193 4.41 -8.26 2.16
CA VAL A 193 4.63 -9.07 3.36
C VAL A 193 3.29 -9.60 3.85
N ILE A 194 3.28 -10.82 4.37
CA ILE A 194 2.12 -11.43 5.05
C ILE A 194 2.49 -11.50 6.52
N ARG A 195 1.74 -10.82 7.39
CA ARG A 195 2.04 -10.75 8.82
C ARG A 195 0.81 -10.91 9.69
N ASN A 196 1.02 -11.25 10.97
CA ASN A 196 -0.06 -11.14 11.93
C ASN A 196 -0.32 -9.67 12.27
N LYS A 197 -1.59 -9.36 12.46
CA LYS A 197 -2.09 -8.04 12.83
C LYS A 197 -1.56 -7.67 14.20
N GLY A 198 -0.76 -6.61 14.26
CA GLY A 198 -0.16 -6.11 15.49
C GLY A 198 1.27 -6.60 15.77
N GLU A 199 1.87 -7.44 14.92
CA GLU A 199 3.32 -7.66 14.95
C GLU A 199 4.03 -6.40 14.41
N ALA A 200 4.94 -5.84 15.22
CA ALA A 200 5.79 -4.72 14.83
C ALA A 200 6.91 -5.21 13.90
N ASN A 201 7.47 -4.30 13.10
CA ASN A 201 8.68 -4.57 12.33
C ASN A 201 9.85 -4.67 13.33
N ASP A 202 10.42 -5.86 13.51
CA ASP A 202 11.71 -6.05 14.17
C ASP A 202 12.86 -5.79 13.18
#